data_AF-A0A0U1NQJ0-F1
#
_entry.id   AF-A0A0U1NQJ0-F1
#
_cell.length_a   1.000
_cell.length_b   1.000
_cell.length_c   1.000
_cell.angle_alpha   90.00
_cell.angle_beta   90.00
_cell.angle_gamma   90.00
#
_symmetry.space_group_name_H-M   'P 1'
#
loop_
_entity.id
_entity.type
_entity.pdbx_description
1 polymer ?
#
loop_
_entity_poly.entity_id
_entity_poly.type
_entity_poly.pdbx_seq_one_letter_code
_entity_poly.pdbx_strand_id
1 'polypeptide(L)'
;MFIYVNVDVEGNITNAIAGERIIPDKEYDFFFLRDEITASNIMKFKVVLNGFKADLVLKEGEEIGGGEIPQPNPPTLESLAEESKMNSMAIMELAEIILGGI
;
A
#
# COMPACT_ATOMS: atom_id res chain seq x y z
N MET A 1 9.65 1.86 8.62
CA MET A 1 10.65 1.18 7.78
C MET A 1 10.12 1.02 6.37
N PHE A 2 10.98 1.30 5.40
CA PHE A 2 10.70 1.03 3.98
C PHE A 2 10.90 -0.44 3.71
N ILE A 3 9.99 -1.05 2.96
CA ILE A 3 10.04 -2.45 2.57
C ILE A 3 9.72 -2.51 1.07
N TYR A 4 10.61 -3.11 0.29
CA TYR A 4 10.38 -3.40 -1.12
C TYR A 4 10.39 -4.91 -1.30
N VAL A 5 9.40 -5.45 -2.01
CA VAL A 5 9.23 -6.89 -2.15
C VAL A 5 8.93 -7.29 -3.58
N ASN A 6 9.44 -8.47 -3.95
CA ASN A 6 9.03 -9.20 -5.14
C ASN A 6 8.17 -10.37 -4.72
N VAL A 7 7.16 -10.66 -5.52
CA VAL A 7 6.20 -11.73 -5.24
C VAL A 7 6.08 -12.70 -6.40
N ASP A 8 5.66 -13.92 -6.10
CA ASP A 8 5.24 -14.87 -7.13
C ASP A 8 3.79 -14.63 -7.57
N VAL A 9 3.31 -15.49 -8.46
CA VAL A 9 1.94 -15.44 -9.00
C VAL A 9 0.85 -15.66 -7.94
N GLU A 10 1.20 -16.20 -6.77
CA GLU A 10 0.29 -16.42 -5.65
C GLU A 10 0.38 -15.30 -4.59
N GLY A 11 1.24 -14.31 -4.82
CA GLY A 11 1.49 -13.20 -3.91
C GLY A 11 2.48 -13.53 -2.79
N ASN A 12 3.14 -14.69 -2.81
CA ASN A 12 4.16 -15.00 -1.81
C ASN A 12 5.42 -14.20 -2.08
N ILE A 13 6.00 -13.63 -1.02
CA ILE A 13 7.22 -12.85 -1.12
C ILE A 13 8.40 -13.78 -1.41
N THR A 14 9.05 -13.56 -2.55
CA THR A 14 10.22 -14.31 -3.01
C THR A 14 11.53 -13.59 -2.70
N ASN A 15 11.50 -12.26 -2.67
CA ASN A 15 12.65 -11.42 -2.34
C ASN A 15 12.16 -10.15 -1.62
N ALA A 16 12.93 -9.67 -0.64
CA ALA A 16 12.60 -8.47 0.10
C ALA A 16 13.86 -7.73 0.55
N ILE A 17 13.79 -6.40 0.51
CA ILE A 17 14.75 -5.52 1.19
C ILE A 17 13.98 -4.60 2.13
N ALA A 18 14.50 -4.40 3.33
CA ALA A 18 13.88 -3.53 4.32
C ALA A 18 14.92 -2.69 5.07
N GLY A 19 14.57 -1.46 5.41
CA GLY A 19 15.46 -0.54 6.11
C GLY A 19 14.89 0.86 6.30
N GLU A 20 15.58 1.69 7.08
CA GLU A 20 15.18 3.10 7.31
C GLU A 20 15.63 4.03 6.19
N ARG A 21 16.74 3.71 5.51
CA ARG A 21 17.29 4.48 4.39
C ARG A 21 17.84 3.54 3.33
N ILE A 22 16.94 2.93 2.57
CA ILE A 22 17.30 2.02 1.48
C ILE A 22 16.95 2.67 0.15
N ILE A 23 17.84 2.53 -0.82
CA ILE A 23 17.62 2.89 -2.22
C ILE A 23 17.62 1.58 -2.99
N PRO A 24 16.48 1.15 -3.56
CA PRO A 24 16.43 -0.09 -4.32
C PRO A 24 17.36 0.01 -5.54
N ASP A 25 18.23 -0.98 -5.71
CA ASP A 25 19.16 -1.08 -6.84
C ASP A 25 18.52 -1.65 -8.12
N LYS A 26 17.31 -2.19 -7.98
CA LYS A 26 16.53 -2.87 -9.01
C LYS A 26 15.04 -2.60 -8.82
N GLU A 27 14.25 -2.94 -9.82
CA GLU A 27 12.79 -2.84 -9.75
C GLU A 27 12.22 -3.89 -8.79
N TYR A 28 11.20 -3.47 -8.02
CA TYR A 28 10.44 -4.33 -7.13
C TYR A 28 8.95 -4.24 -7.44
N ASP A 29 8.21 -5.32 -7.23
CA ASP A 29 6.78 -5.39 -7.54
C ASP A 29 5.94 -4.47 -6.62
N PHE A 30 6.27 -4.43 -5.33
CA PHE A 30 5.53 -3.69 -4.33
C PHE A 30 6.42 -2.94 -3.34
N PHE A 31 5.85 -1.87 -2.79
CA PHE A 31 6.45 -1.03 -1.76
C PHE A 31 5.50 -0.84 -0.58
N PHE A 32 6.04 -0.94 0.63
CA PHE A 32 5.29 -0.77 1.88
C PHE A 32 6.06 0.06 2.91
N LEU A 33 5.31 0.76 3.76
CA LEU A 33 5.83 1.44 4.94
C LEU A 33 5.25 0.77 6.20
N ARG A 34 6.10 0.08 6.96
CA ARG A 34 5.70 -0.68 8.17
C ARG A 34 6.71 -0.54 9.30
N ASP A 35 6.37 -1.07 10.46
CA ASP A 35 7.24 -1.17 11.62
C ASP A 35 8.38 -2.20 11.43
N GLU A 36 9.31 -2.22 12.37
CA GLU A 36 10.48 -3.09 12.35
C GLU A 36 10.16 -4.57 12.52
N ILE A 37 9.10 -4.90 13.25
CA ILE A 37 8.69 -6.28 13.47
C ILE A 37 8.18 -6.86 12.16
N THR A 38 7.33 -6.12 11.45
CA THR A 38 6.84 -6.49 10.12
C THR A 38 7.99 -6.61 9.12
N ALA A 39 8.92 -5.64 9.09
CA ALA A 39 10.09 -5.68 8.22
C ALA A 39 10.98 -6.92 8.48
N SER A 40 11.24 -7.24 9.75
CA SER A 40 12.06 -8.39 10.14
C SER A 40 11.40 -9.74 9.84
N ASN A 41 10.07 -9.78 9.76
CA ASN A 41 9.28 -10.98 9.52
C ASN A 41 8.67 -11.02 8.11
N ILE A 42 9.13 -10.18 7.18
CA ILE A 42 8.47 -9.96 5.88
C ILE A 42 8.22 -11.25 5.07
N MET A 43 9.10 -12.25 5.18
CA MET A 43 8.96 -13.55 4.49
C MET A 43 7.75 -14.39 4.96
N LYS A 44 7.20 -14.10 6.14
CA LYS A 44 5.99 -14.74 6.69
C LYS A 44 4.68 -14.17 6.12
N PHE A 45 4.78 -13.07 5.39
CA PHE A 45 3.63 -12.41 4.77
C PHE A 45 3.49 -12.81 3.30
N LYS A 46 2.31 -12.56 2.76
CA LYS A 46 1.99 -12.53 1.34
C LYS A 46 1.35 -11.21 0.99
N VAL A 47 1.51 -10.77 -0.25
CA VAL A 47 0.83 -9.60 -0.78
C VAL A 47 -0.52 -10.05 -1.34
N VAL A 48 -1.59 -9.36 -0.95
CA VAL A 48 -2.95 -9.56 -1.47
C VAL A 48 -3.40 -8.26 -2.11
N LEU A 49 -3.95 -8.37 -3.32
CA LEU A 49 -4.55 -7.23 -4.03
C LEU A 49 -6.03 -7.11 -3.68
N ASN A 50 -6.37 -6.06 -2.94
CA ASN A 50 -7.75 -5.66 -2.67
C ASN A 50 -8.16 -4.57 -3.66
N GLY A 51 -8.55 -4.99 -4.87
CA GLY A 51 -8.80 -4.08 -5.99
C GLY A 51 -7.48 -3.49 -6.50
N PHE A 52 -7.31 -2.17 -6.37
CA PHE A 52 -6.09 -1.46 -6.77
C PHE A 52 -5.07 -1.27 -5.63
N LYS A 53 -5.40 -1.76 -4.42
CA LYS A 53 -4.56 -1.60 -3.23
C LYS A 53 -3.87 -2.90 -2.89
N ALA A 54 -2.55 -2.86 -2.73
CA ALA A 54 -1.78 -3.98 -2.22
C ALA A 54 -1.76 -3.94 -0.68
N ASP A 55 -2.01 -5.08 -0.05
CA ASP A 55 -1.95 -5.26 1.39
C ASP A 55 -1.05 -6.45 1.75
N LEU A 56 -0.39 -6.37 2.91
CA LEU A 56 0.40 -7.47 3.47
C LEU A 56 -0.47 -8.26 4.44
N VAL A 57 -0.58 -9.56 4.19
CA VAL A 57 -1.37 -10.50 4.99
C VAL A 57 -0.45 -11.63 5.46
N LEU A 58 -0.54 -12.01 6.73
CA LEU A 58 0.20 -13.16 7.24
C LEU A 58 -0.24 -14.45 6.57
N LYS A 59 0.72 -15.34 6.30
CA LYS A 59 0.43 -16.70 5.83
C LYS A 59 -0.26 -17.49 6.95
N GLU A 60 -1.07 -18.47 6.57
CA GLU A 60 -1.78 -19.32 7.53
C GLU A 60 -0.80 -20.06 8.44
N GLY A 61 -1.02 -19.98 9.75
CA GLY A 61 -0.19 -20.64 10.78
C GLY A 61 1.09 -19.89 11.16
N GLU A 62 1.37 -18.74 10.54
CA GLU A 62 2.50 -17.90 10.93
C GLU A 62 2.11 -16.91 12.04
N GLU A 63 3.07 -16.63 12.93
CA GLU A 63 2.90 -15.71 14.05
C GLU A 63 4.02 -14.67 14.03
N ILE A 64 3.66 -13.39 14.22
CA ILE A 64 4.62 -12.35 14.59
C ILE A 64 4.54 -12.15 16.10
N GLY A 65 5.67 -12.36 16.79
CA GLY A 65 5.72 -12.16 18.23
C GLY A 65 5.56 -10.67 18.58
N GLY A 66 4.44 -10.33 19.23
CA GLY A 66 4.28 -9.08 19.98
C GLY A 66 4.03 -7.82 19.15
N GLY A 67 2.82 -7.66 18.62
CA GLY A 67 2.33 -6.38 18.13
C GLY A 67 1.22 -6.57 17.12
N GLU A 68 0.09 -5.89 17.32
CA GLU A 68 -0.95 -5.78 16.30
C GLU A 68 -0.29 -5.26 15.02
N ILE A 69 -0.39 -6.02 13.93
CA ILE A 69 0.03 -5.54 12.61
C ILE A 69 -0.76 -4.26 12.38
N PRO A 70 -0.15 -3.08 12.17
CA PRO A 70 -0.92 -1.89 11.83
C PRO A 70 -1.56 -2.15 10.47
N GLN A 71 -2.79 -2.68 10.47
CA GLN A 71 -3.59 -2.75 9.27
C GLN A 71 -3.75 -1.30 8.79
N PRO A 72 -3.52 -1.01 7.51
CA PRO A 72 -3.87 0.31 7.02
C PRO A 72 -5.38 0.40 7.24
N ASN A 73 -5.82 1.37 8.06
CA ASN A 73 -7.24 1.52 8.36
C ASN A 73 -8.01 1.41 7.05
N PRO A 74 -9.03 0.53 6.94
CA PRO A 74 -9.87 0.52 5.76
C PRO A 74 -10.35 1.96 5.54
N PRO A 75 -10.32 2.46 4.30
CA PRO A 75 -10.74 3.83 4.03
C PRO A 75 -12.14 3.99 4.60
N THR A 76 -12.32 4.95 5.50
CA THR A 76 -13.62 5.20 6.10
C THR A 76 -14.55 5.73 5.01
N LEU A 77 -15.86 5.56 5.18
CA LEU A 77 -16.84 6.18 4.29
C LEU A 77 -16.61 7.69 4.17
N GLU A 78 -16.08 8.32 5.23
CA GLU A 78 -15.65 9.72 5.24
C GLU A 78 -14.46 9.98 4.31
N SER A 79 -13.38 9.19 4.36
CA SER A 79 -12.22 9.40 3.48
C SER A 79 -12.55 9.18 2.00
N LEU A 80 -13.44 8.21 1.71
CA LEU A 80 -13.96 7.96 0.35
C LEU A 80 -14.85 9.10 -0.14
N ALA A 81 -15.64 9.70 0.76
CA ALA A 81 -16.48 10.85 0.45
C ALA A 81 -15.64 12.11 0.22
N GLU A 82 -14.56 12.32 0.97
CA GLU A 82 -13.61 13.42 0.77
C GLU A 82 -12.87 13.32 -0.57
N GLU A 83 -12.37 12.13 -0.93
CA GLU A 83 -11.71 11.90 -2.23
C GLU A 83 -12.68 12.14 -3.40
N SER A 84 -13.93 11.65 -3.29
CA SER A 84 -14.98 11.90 -4.29
C SER A 84 -15.35 13.39 -4.40
N LYS A 85 -15.33 14.11 -3.29
CA LYS A 85 -15.59 15.55 -3.24
C LYS A 85 -14.45 16.35 -3.88
N MET A 86 -13.19 15.98 -3.65
CA MET A 86 -12.05 16.62 -4.32
C MET A 86 -12.05 16.36 -5.82
N ASN A 87 -12.32 15.12 -6.25
CA ASN A 87 -12.41 14.79 -7.68
C ASN A 87 -13.56 15.54 -8.37
N SER A 88 -14.72 15.64 -7.73
CA SER A 88 -15.84 16.42 -8.30
C SER A 88 -15.55 17.92 -8.36
N MET A 89 -14.85 18.49 -7.38
CA MET A 89 -14.44 19.90 -7.39
C MET A 89 -13.41 20.17 -8.51
N ALA A 90 -12.42 19.30 -8.68
CA ALA A 90 -11.43 19.41 -9.76
C ALA A 90 -12.08 19.32 -11.15
N ILE A 91 -13.09 18.45 -11.31
CA ILE A 91 -13.86 18.35 -12.56
C ILE A 91 -14.68 19.62 -12.83
N MET A 92 -15.29 20.22 -11.79
CA MET A 92 -16.02 21.48 -11.94
C MET A 92 -15.09 22.64 -12.31
N GLU A 93 -13.93 22.77 -11.66
CA GLU A 93 -12.95 23.83 -11.97
C GLU A 93 -12.44 23.72 -13.41
N LEU A 94 -12.13 22.50 -13.87
CA LEU A 94 -11.77 22.25 -15.28
C LEU A 94 -12.92 22.56 -16.24
N ALA A 95 -14.16 22.26 -15.87
CA ALA A 95 -15.33 22.56 -16.69
C ALA A 95 -15.55 24.08 -16.83
N GLU A 96 -15.34 24.87 -15.77
CA GLU A 96 -15.43 26.34 -15.81
C GLU A 96 -14.36 26.95 -16.73
N ILE A 97 -13.14 26.40 -16.76
CA ILE A 97 -12.07 26.85 -17.66
C ILE A 97 -12.42 26.56 -19.13
N ILE A 98 -13.04 25.41 -19.41
CA ILE A 98 -13.37 24.99 -20.79
C ILE A 98 -14.65 25.69 -21.31
N LEU A 99 -15.63 25.97 -20.44
CA LEU A 99 -16.90 26.62 -20.81
C LEU A 99 -16.86 28.15 -20.67
N GLY A 100 -15.94 28.71 -19.89
CA GLY A 100 -15.77 30.16 -19.68
C GLY A 100 -14.89 30.86 -20.73
N GLY A 101 -14.42 30.14 -21.75
CA GLY A 101 -13.66 30.70 -22.86
C GLY A 101 -14.54 31.22 -24.00
N ILE A 102 -15.17 32.40 -23.81
CA ILE A 102 -15.54 33.35 -24.88
C ILE A 102 -15.36 34.77 -24.37
#